data_AF-A0AAV6RJU9-F1
#
_entry.id   AF-A0AAV6RJU9-F1
#
_cell.length_a   1.000
_cell.length_b   1.000
_cell.length_c   1.000
_cell.angle_alpha   90.00
_cell.angle_beta   90.00
_cell.angle_gamma   90.00
#
_symmetry.space_group_name_H-M   'P 1'
#
loop_
_entity.id
_entity.type
_entity.pdbx_description
1 polymer ?
#
loop_
_entity_poly.entity_id
_entity_poly.type
_entity_poly.pdbx_seq_one_letter_code
_entity_poly.pdbx_strand_id
1 'polypeptide(L)'
;MKMKMNQAAFTRPLILLSLCLLLRAEQRPEQRPEQRPEQRPEQRPEQRPEQRPEDGGGWSLNSDVRLEDDGRCDVDVLDASSLSYQQFLERYAYSRPVVLRALTNNTNFRLLCSKWTLLQEYGGRTVRLSTANTYSYRKVDVSFQEYVDVFLKPQSTEVLGNDTLYFFGDNNMSEWQSLFQNYVSPPYVLPLTSAAYSFGIAGPGTGVPFHWHGPGFSEVIYGRKRWFLSPPDKEPHFHPNHTTLSWLRDIYPSLPEDEAPLDCTIRPGEVLYFPDRWWHATLNLDTSVFISTFLG
;
A
#
# COMPACT_ATOMS: atom_id res chain seq x y z
N MET A 1 -58.76 -0.38 27.70
CA MET A 1 -59.45 0.89 27.99
C MET A 1 -58.62 2.01 27.35
N LYS A 2 -59.19 2.65 26.31
CA LYS A 2 -58.78 3.88 25.59
C LYS A 2 -57.28 4.20 25.37
N MET A 3 -56.87 4.21 24.10
CA MET A 3 -56.48 5.48 23.44
C MET A 3 -56.47 5.31 21.91
N LYS A 4 -57.30 6.12 21.25
CA LYS A 4 -57.35 6.33 19.79
C LYS A 4 -56.27 7.36 19.43
N MET A 5 -55.56 7.15 18.32
CA MET A 5 -54.85 8.24 17.63
C MET A 5 -55.29 8.26 16.17
N ASN A 6 -55.65 9.47 15.75
CA ASN A 6 -56.31 9.82 14.51
C ASN A 6 -55.38 9.74 13.29
N GLN A 7 -55.99 9.32 12.18
CA GLN A 7 -55.54 9.57 10.82
C GLN A 7 -55.61 11.07 10.51
N ALA A 8 -54.60 11.59 9.81
CA ALA A 8 -54.74 12.78 8.99
C ALA A 8 -53.85 12.63 7.75
N ALA A 9 -54.53 12.53 6.61
CA ALA A 9 -53.96 12.56 5.27
C ALA A 9 -53.49 13.98 4.94
N PHE A 10 -52.38 14.09 4.20
CA PHE A 10 -52.07 15.28 3.41
C PHE A 10 -51.85 14.90 1.96
N THR A 11 -52.80 15.36 1.15
CA THR A 11 -52.91 15.26 -0.29
C THR A 11 -51.97 16.26 -0.98
N ARG A 12 -51.34 15.79 -2.06
CA ARG A 12 -50.64 16.62 -3.06
C ARG A 12 -51.66 17.42 -3.89
N PRO A 13 -51.27 18.58 -4.43
CA PRO A 13 -51.80 19.05 -5.70
C PRO A 13 -50.78 18.88 -6.83
N LEU A 14 -51.22 18.21 -7.89
CA LEU A 14 -50.69 18.34 -9.24
C LEU A 14 -51.01 19.75 -9.77
N ILE A 15 -50.05 20.41 -10.42
CA ILE A 15 -50.33 21.48 -11.40
C ILE A 15 -49.52 21.18 -12.67
N LEU A 16 -50.20 21.44 -13.78
CA LEU A 16 -50.02 20.98 -15.14
C LEU A 16 -48.72 21.37 -15.86
N LEU A 17 -48.37 20.48 -16.81
CA LEU A 17 -47.60 20.72 -18.02
C LEU A 17 -48.10 21.97 -18.78
N SER A 18 -47.17 22.76 -19.31
CA SER A 18 -47.36 23.40 -20.61
C SER A 18 -46.04 23.57 -21.37
N LEU A 19 -46.12 23.28 -22.67
CA LEU A 19 -45.11 23.26 -23.71
C LEU A 19 -44.22 24.51 -23.78
N CYS A 20 -42.92 24.31 -24.01
CA CYS A 20 -42.10 25.12 -24.94
C CYS A 20 -40.75 24.43 -25.22
N LEU A 21 -40.79 23.33 -25.97
CA LEU A 21 -39.68 22.92 -26.82
C LEU A 21 -39.93 23.59 -28.17
N LEU A 22 -39.12 24.59 -28.53
CA LEU A 22 -38.65 24.86 -29.90
C LEU A 22 -37.92 26.22 -29.96
N LEU A 23 -36.70 26.16 -30.48
CA LEU A 23 -35.98 27.22 -31.19
C LEU A 23 -35.28 28.31 -30.36
N ARG A 24 -34.09 27.98 -29.85
CA ARG A 24 -32.93 28.88 -29.96
C ARG A 24 -31.79 28.14 -30.64
N ALA A 25 -31.78 28.24 -31.97
CA ALA A 25 -30.60 28.02 -32.77
C ALA A 25 -29.65 29.19 -32.53
N GLU A 26 -28.60 29.00 -31.74
CA GLU A 26 -27.47 29.93 -31.76
C GLU A 26 -26.60 29.62 -32.98
N GLN A 27 -26.31 30.71 -33.70
CA GLN A 27 -25.74 30.74 -35.03
C GLN A 27 -24.31 30.20 -35.01
N ARG A 28 -24.03 29.18 -35.83
CA ARG A 28 -22.65 28.86 -36.24
C ARG A 28 -22.16 29.98 -37.15
N PRO A 29 -20.93 30.50 -36.97
CA PRO A 29 -20.34 31.37 -37.97
C PRO A 29 -20.08 30.58 -39.26
N GLU A 30 -20.77 30.95 -40.33
CA GLU A 30 -20.45 30.59 -41.71
C GLU A 30 -19.23 31.39 -42.15
N GLN A 31 -18.02 30.89 -41.86
CA GLN A 31 -16.82 31.25 -42.60
C GLN A 31 -15.76 30.16 -42.35
N ARG A 32 -15.53 29.34 -43.38
CA ARG A 32 -14.46 28.35 -43.41
C ARG A 32 -13.16 29.10 -43.78
N PRO A 33 -12.07 28.96 -43.01
CA PRO A 33 -10.80 29.51 -43.45
C PRO A 33 -10.35 28.79 -44.73
N GLU A 34 -10.29 29.51 -45.84
CA GLU A 34 -9.62 29.09 -47.06
C GLU A 34 -8.11 29.25 -46.87
N GLN A 35 -7.49 28.30 -46.17
CA GLN A 35 -6.08 27.95 -46.34
C GLN A 35 -5.77 26.70 -45.50
N ARG A 36 -5.54 25.58 -46.18
CA ARG A 36 -5.03 24.36 -45.57
C ARG A 36 -3.51 24.50 -45.48
N PRO A 37 -2.88 24.34 -44.31
CA PRO A 37 -1.42 24.29 -44.24
C PRO A 37 -0.94 23.09 -45.07
N GLU A 38 -0.07 23.34 -46.04
CA GLU A 38 0.38 22.36 -47.03
C GLU A 38 1.55 21.49 -46.55
N GLN A 39 1.81 21.43 -45.25
CA GLN A 39 2.88 20.60 -44.70
C GLN A 39 2.34 19.77 -43.52
N ARG A 40 2.17 18.48 -43.79
CA ARG A 40 1.99 17.45 -42.76
C ARG A 40 3.35 17.26 -42.08
N PRO A 41 3.47 17.35 -40.76
CA PRO A 41 4.71 16.96 -40.10
C PRO A 41 4.95 15.47 -40.36
N GLU A 42 5.91 15.16 -41.23
CA GLU A 42 6.48 13.82 -41.36
C GLU A 42 7.39 13.60 -40.17
N GLN A 43 6.81 13.13 -39.06
CA GLN A 43 7.41 12.25 -38.07
C GLN A 43 6.39 12.09 -36.93
N ARG A 44 5.65 10.99 -36.99
CA ARG A 44 4.95 10.47 -35.81
C ARG A 44 6.03 9.82 -34.95
N PRO A 45 6.24 10.21 -33.68
CA PRO A 45 7.18 9.50 -32.82
C PRO A 45 6.72 8.05 -32.73
N GLU A 46 7.56 7.13 -33.21
CA GLU A 46 7.27 5.70 -33.30
C GLU A 46 7.52 4.97 -31.97
N GLN A 47 7.56 5.70 -30.87
CA GLN A 47 7.71 5.14 -29.53
C GLN A 47 6.59 5.68 -28.65
N ARG A 48 5.57 4.83 -28.48
CA ARG A 48 4.63 4.94 -27.36
C ARG A 48 5.48 4.74 -26.09
N PRO A 49 5.54 5.68 -25.14
CA PRO A 49 6.20 5.41 -23.87
C PRO A 49 5.53 4.18 -23.26
N GLU A 50 6.30 3.12 -23.06
CA GLU A 50 5.76 1.80 -22.74
C GLU A 50 5.22 1.71 -21.30
N GLN A 51 5.34 2.75 -20.49
CA GLN A 51 4.69 2.85 -19.18
C GLN A 51 4.26 4.30 -18.97
N ARG A 52 2.96 4.55 -18.80
CA ARG A 52 2.53 5.78 -18.12
C ARG A 52 3.13 5.72 -16.72
N PRO A 53 3.62 6.83 -16.14
CA PRO A 53 3.95 6.85 -14.73
C PRO A 53 2.77 6.26 -13.98
N GLU A 54 2.99 5.16 -13.26
CA GLU A 54 1.95 4.64 -12.40
C GLU A 54 1.52 5.77 -11.48
N ASP A 55 0.24 6.10 -11.51
CA ASP A 55 -0.31 7.09 -10.60
C ASP A 55 0.05 6.66 -9.18
N GLY A 56 0.76 7.51 -8.44
CA GLY A 56 1.12 7.28 -7.04
C GLY A 56 -0.10 7.30 -6.11
N GLY A 57 -1.33 7.30 -6.64
CA GLY A 57 -2.58 7.28 -5.90
C GLY A 57 -2.81 8.57 -5.12
N GLY A 58 -2.11 9.65 -5.47
CA GLY A 58 -2.07 10.88 -4.69
C GLY A 58 -1.24 10.80 -3.39
N TRP A 59 -0.45 9.75 -3.18
CA TRP A 59 0.38 9.56 -1.97
C TRP A 59 1.75 10.23 -2.03
N SER A 60 2.17 10.70 -3.21
CA SER A 60 3.40 11.46 -3.37
C SER A 60 3.40 12.69 -2.45
N LEU A 61 4.39 12.78 -1.56
CA LEU A 61 4.62 13.99 -0.78
C LEU A 61 5.30 15.04 -1.66
N ASN A 62 5.02 16.32 -1.41
CA ASN A 62 5.62 17.45 -2.14
C ASN A 62 7.12 17.64 -1.86
N SER A 63 7.70 16.88 -0.93
CA SER A 63 9.14 16.90 -0.64
C SER A 63 9.83 15.72 -1.32
N ASP A 64 10.87 16.01 -2.10
CA ASP A 64 11.72 15.07 -2.86
C ASP A 64 12.49 14.03 -2.01
N VAL A 65 12.13 13.82 -0.74
CA VAL A 65 12.77 12.84 0.15
C VAL A 65 12.23 11.45 -0.18
N ARG A 66 12.74 10.88 -1.27
CA ARG A 66 12.68 9.45 -1.57
C ARG A 66 14.01 8.84 -1.21
N LEU A 67 13.99 7.76 -0.46
CA LEU A 67 15.22 7.01 -0.22
C LEU A 67 15.63 6.33 -1.52
N GLU A 68 16.93 6.34 -1.78
CA GLU A 68 17.50 5.68 -2.95
C GLU A 68 17.21 4.19 -2.92
N ASP A 69 17.04 3.65 -4.12
CA ASP A 69 16.80 2.25 -4.38
C ASP A 69 17.85 1.82 -5.38
N ASP A 70 18.82 1.07 -4.89
CA ASP A 70 19.94 0.54 -5.66
C ASP A 70 19.49 -0.56 -6.65
N GLY A 71 18.20 -0.93 -6.62
CA GLY A 71 17.62 -1.95 -7.48
C GLY A 71 18.03 -3.39 -7.12
N ARG A 72 18.73 -3.58 -5.99
CA ARG A 72 19.20 -4.88 -5.53
C ARG A 72 18.03 -5.73 -4.99
N CYS A 73 18.03 -7.01 -5.34
CA CYS A 73 17.18 -8.01 -4.71
C CYS A 73 17.92 -9.35 -4.66
N ASP A 74 18.33 -9.76 -3.46
CA ASP A 74 19.02 -11.03 -3.19
C ASP A 74 18.03 -12.20 -3.01
N VAL A 75 16.72 -11.94 -3.04
CA VAL A 75 15.65 -12.93 -2.91
C VAL A 75 15.23 -13.42 -4.30
N ASP A 76 14.87 -14.71 -4.41
CA ASP A 76 14.32 -15.26 -5.65
C ASP A 76 13.09 -14.44 -6.11
N VAL A 77 13.11 -13.91 -7.34
CA VAL A 77 11.99 -13.16 -7.92
C VAL A 77 11.39 -13.94 -9.09
N LEU A 78 10.14 -14.37 -8.94
CA LEU A 78 9.46 -15.24 -9.89
C LEU A 78 8.14 -14.63 -10.35
N ASP A 79 7.75 -14.93 -11.59
CA ASP A 79 6.37 -14.72 -12.02
C ASP A 79 5.49 -15.83 -11.45
N ALA A 80 4.28 -15.53 -11.01
CA ALA A 80 3.36 -16.52 -10.45
C ALA A 80 3.05 -17.69 -11.40
N SER A 81 3.12 -17.47 -12.73
CA SER A 81 2.97 -18.54 -13.72
C SER A 81 4.12 -19.56 -13.71
N SER A 82 5.27 -19.18 -13.16
CA SER A 82 6.48 -20.01 -13.12
C SER A 82 6.62 -20.84 -11.83
N LEU A 83 5.72 -20.66 -10.85
CA LEU A 83 5.73 -21.37 -9.58
C LEU A 83 4.37 -22.00 -9.32
N SER A 84 4.29 -23.33 -9.36
CA SER A 84 3.07 -24.02 -8.91
C SER A 84 2.95 -23.97 -7.39
N TYR A 85 1.73 -24.14 -6.87
CA TYR A 85 1.51 -24.24 -5.41
C TYR A 85 2.32 -25.38 -4.77
N GLN A 86 2.45 -26.53 -5.44
CA GLN A 86 3.27 -27.63 -4.94
C GLN A 86 4.76 -27.25 -4.89
N GLN A 87 5.28 -26.60 -5.93
CA GLN A 87 6.67 -26.12 -5.94
C GLN A 87 6.90 -25.05 -4.87
N PHE A 88 5.91 -24.19 -4.59
CA PHE A 88 5.96 -23.25 -3.49
C PHE A 88 6.12 -23.96 -2.13
N LEU A 89 5.30 -24.98 -1.86
CA LEU A 89 5.38 -25.77 -0.64
C LEU A 89 6.73 -26.47 -0.47
N GLU A 90 7.24 -27.06 -1.55
CA GLU A 90 8.49 -27.84 -1.53
C GLU A 90 9.74 -26.96 -1.43
N ARG A 91 9.73 -25.78 -2.06
CA ARG A 91 10.95 -24.97 -2.25
C ARG A 91 11.05 -23.74 -1.36
N TYR A 92 9.93 -23.19 -0.88
CA TYR A 92 9.86 -21.87 -0.23
C TYR A 92 9.14 -21.87 1.12
N ALA A 93 7.96 -22.49 1.20
CA ALA A 93 7.04 -22.40 2.35
C ALA A 93 7.67 -22.63 3.73
N TYR A 94 8.71 -23.46 3.82
CA TYR A 94 9.35 -23.80 5.10
C TYR A 94 10.87 -23.57 5.08
N SER A 95 11.37 -22.88 4.07
CA SER A 95 12.81 -22.84 3.78
C SER A 95 13.33 -21.42 3.59
N ARG A 96 12.78 -20.65 2.65
CA ARG A 96 13.35 -19.36 2.24
C ARG A 96 12.29 -18.41 1.65
N PRO A 97 12.54 -17.08 1.70
CA PRO A 97 11.65 -16.09 1.11
C PRO A 97 11.63 -16.16 -0.42
N VAL A 98 10.57 -15.61 -1.02
CA VAL A 98 10.41 -15.45 -2.47
C VAL A 98 9.55 -14.22 -2.77
N VAL A 99 9.88 -13.49 -3.82
CA VAL A 99 9.05 -12.41 -4.37
C VAL A 99 8.30 -12.96 -5.58
N LEU A 100 6.98 -12.76 -5.59
CA LEU A 100 6.08 -13.23 -6.62
C LEU A 100 5.42 -12.05 -7.34
N ARG A 101 5.58 -12.01 -8.66
CA ARG A 101 4.94 -11.04 -9.55
C ARG A 101 3.64 -11.60 -10.10
N ALA A 102 2.67 -10.71 -10.31
CA ALA A 102 1.38 -11.05 -10.89
C ALA A 102 0.64 -12.20 -10.17
N LEU A 103 0.85 -12.35 -8.85
CA LEU A 103 0.23 -13.40 -8.04
C LEU A 103 -1.26 -13.14 -7.79
N THR A 104 -1.63 -11.87 -7.64
CA THR A 104 -2.97 -11.39 -7.32
C THR A 104 -3.38 -10.31 -8.33
N ASN A 105 -4.68 -10.14 -8.56
CA ASN A 105 -5.21 -9.01 -9.32
C ASN A 105 -5.93 -8.05 -8.37
N ASN A 106 -5.17 -7.12 -7.80
CA ASN A 106 -5.65 -6.11 -6.87
C ASN A 106 -5.90 -4.74 -7.53
N THR A 107 -6.23 -4.71 -8.83
CA THR A 107 -6.46 -3.45 -9.55
C THR A 107 -7.56 -2.59 -8.90
N ASN A 108 -8.70 -3.20 -8.53
CA ASN A 108 -9.78 -2.49 -7.85
C ASN A 108 -9.37 -2.05 -6.43
N PHE A 109 -8.72 -2.94 -5.67
CA PHE A 109 -8.24 -2.63 -4.33
C PHE A 109 -7.24 -1.46 -4.33
N ARG A 110 -6.33 -1.42 -5.31
CA ARG A 110 -5.39 -0.32 -5.54
C ARG A 110 -6.13 1.01 -5.73
N LEU A 111 -7.14 1.06 -6.59
CA LEU A 111 -7.96 2.28 -6.80
C LEU A 111 -8.65 2.74 -5.50
N LEU A 112 -9.22 1.80 -4.73
CA LEU A 112 -9.85 2.08 -3.44
C LEU A 112 -8.84 2.57 -2.39
N CYS A 113 -7.57 2.21 -2.54
CA CYS A 113 -6.46 2.64 -1.69
C CYS A 113 -5.85 4.00 -2.10
N SER A 114 -6.44 4.72 -3.05
CA SER A 114 -5.99 6.09 -3.37
C SER A 114 -6.18 7.02 -2.17
N LYS A 115 -5.33 8.06 -2.06
CA LYS A 115 -5.41 9.05 -0.97
C LYS A 115 -6.78 9.71 -0.90
N TRP A 116 -7.32 10.11 -2.05
CA TRP A 116 -8.62 10.74 -2.12
C TRP A 116 -9.72 9.79 -1.62
N THR A 117 -9.78 8.56 -2.12
CA THR A 117 -10.81 7.59 -1.71
C THR A 117 -10.71 7.25 -0.23
N LEU A 118 -9.52 6.97 0.29
CA LEU A 118 -9.36 6.63 1.70
C LEU A 118 -9.73 7.80 2.62
N LEU A 119 -9.37 9.05 2.28
CA LEU A 119 -9.75 10.21 3.09
C LEU A 119 -11.27 10.46 3.06
N GLN A 120 -11.93 10.30 1.91
CA GLN A 120 -13.38 10.46 1.81
C GLN A 120 -14.14 9.41 2.65
N GLU A 121 -13.75 8.14 2.57
CA GLU A 121 -14.48 7.02 3.19
C GLU A 121 -14.06 6.73 4.64
N TYR A 122 -12.80 7.01 4.99
CA TYR A 122 -12.19 6.62 6.28
C TYR A 122 -11.61 7.81 7.05
N GLY A 123 -11.55 9.03 6.51
CA GLY A 123 -10.91 10.19 7.14
C GLY A 123 -11.35 10.46 8.58
N GLY A 124 -12.66 10.33 8.86
CA GLY A 124 -13.21 10.53 10.19
C GLY A 124 -13.06 9.34 11.16
N ARG A 125 -12.56 8.19 10.70
CA ARG A 125 -12.47 6.98 11.53
C ARG A 125 -11.19 6.97 12.34
N THR A 126 -11.26 6.37 13.53
CA THR A 126 -10.09 6.19 14.39
C THR A 126 -9.16 5.12 13.81
N VAL A 127 -7.88 5.45 13.76
CA VAL A 127 -6.77 4.52 13.47
C VAL A 127 -5.82 4.46 14.65
N ARG A 128 -5.23 3.29 14.87
CA ARG A 128 -4.24 3.06 15.92
C ARG A 128 -2.84 3.13 15.32
N LEU A 129 -2.06 4.10 15.76
CA LEU A 129 -0.65 4.24 15.43
C LEU A 129 0.19 3.43 16.40
N SER A 130 1.27 2.86 15.90
CA SER A 130 2.20 2.05 16.67
C SER A 130 3.62 2.59 16.55
N THR A 131 4.43 2.41 17.59
CA THR A 131 5.85 2.80 17.53
C THR A 131 6.65 1.90 16.59
N ALA A 132 7.58 2.48 15.84
CA ALA A 132 8.41 1.81 14.85
C ALA A 132 9.59 1.02 15.45
N ASN A 133 9.46 0.51 16.67
CA ASN A 133 10.46 -0.34 17.31
C ASN A 133 10.01 -1.81 17.29
N THR A 134 10.92 -2.74 17.58
CA THR A 134 10.72 -4.20 17.47
C THR A 134 9.42 -4.70 18.12
N TYR A 135 9.00 -4.10 19.23
CA TYR A 135 7.83 -4.57 19.99
C TYR A 135 6.63 -3.61 19.95
N SER A 136 6.71 -2.49 19.22
CA SER A 136 5.60 -1.54 19.08
C SER A 136 4.98 -1.09 20.42
N TYR A 137 5.80 -0.75 21.42
CA TYR A 137 5.38 -0.56 22.82
C TYR A 137 4.21 0.42 23.01
N ARG A 138 4.27 1.58 22.35
CA ARG A 138 3.26 2.64 22.53
C ARG A 138 2.28 2.63 21.38
N LYS A 139 1.00 2.74 21.74
CA LYS A 139 -0.12 2.88 20.80
C LYS A 139 -0.77 4.25 20.99
N VAL A 140 -1.15 4.90 19.90
CA VAL A 140 -1.83 6.20 19.92
C VAL A 140 -2.98 6.17 18.94
N ASP A 141 -4.18 6.48 19.40
CA ASP A 141 -5.37 6.53 18.57
C ASP A 141 -5.60 7.97 18.08
N VAL A 142 -5.75 8.14 16.77
CA VAL A 142 -6.03 9.43 16.10
C VAL A 142 -7.07 9.22 14.99
N SER A 143 -7.64 10.29 14.44
CA SER A 143 -8.42 10.16 13.20
C SER A 143 -7.50 9.85 12.00
N PHE A 144 -8.01 9.11 11.00
CA PHE A 144 -7.23 8.85 9.78
C PHE A 144 -6.84 10.14 9.06
N GLN A 145 -7.71 11.16 9.05
CA GLN A 145 -7.40 12.48 8.52
C GLN A 145 -6.21 13.12 9.24
N GLU A 146 -6.24 13.14 10.58
CA GLU A 146 -5.14 13.67 11.39
C GLU A 146 -3.83 12.90 11.17
N TYR A 147 -3.90 11.57 11.05
CA TYR A 147 -2.73 10.76 10.69
C TYR A 147 -2.10 11.25 9.39
N VAL A 148 -2.90 11.39 8.33
CA VAL A 148 -2.43 11.81 7.01
C VAL A 148 -1.89 13.24 7.00
N ASP A 149 -2.48 14.15 7.77
CA ASP A 149 -2.10 15.57 7.76
C ASP A 149 -0.89 15.89 8.66
N VAL A 150 -0.71 15.15 9.77
CA VAL A 150 0.26 15.51 10.83
C VAL A 150 1.37 14.49 11.01
N PHE A 151 1.05 13.21 10.89
CA PHE A 151 1.96 12.11 11.24
C PHE A 151 2.59 11.45 10.01
N LEU A 152 1.91 11.46 8.86
CA LEU A 152 2.41 10.87 7.62
C LEU A 152 3.46 11.77 6.96
N LYS A 153 4.71 11.68 7.44
CA LYS A 153 5.85 12.47 6.98
C LYS A 153 7.13 11.63 6.95
N PRO A 154 8.19 12.08 6.26
CA PRO A 154 9.47 11.40 6.28
C PRO A 154 10.03 11.26 7.69
N GLN A 155 10.64 10.11 7.96
CA GLN A 155 11.30 9.81 9.21
C GLN A 155 12.54 10.69 9.39
N SER A 156 12.68 11.29 10.56
CA SER A 156 13.92 11.97 10.94
C SER A 156 15.01 10.93 11.25
N THR A 157 16.23 11.22 10.78
CA THR A 157 17.42 10.41 11.03
C THR A 157 17.96 10.52 12.47
N GLU A 158 17.41 11.44 13.26
CA GLU A 158 17.77 11.71 14.66
C GLU A 158 16.75 11.12 15.66
N VAL A 159 15.57 10.72 15.17
CA VAL A 159 14.48 10.22 16.01
C VAL A 159 14.54 8.69 16.12
N LEU A 160 14.42 8.19 17.34
CA LEU A 160 14.42 6.77 17.65
C LEU A 160 13.12 6.08 17.21
N GLY A 161 13.16 4.75 17.08
CA GLY A 161 11.99 3.96 16.63
C GLY A 161 10.84 4.00 17.64
N ASN A 162 11.14 4.08 18.94
CA ASN A 162 10.14 4.22 20.01
C ASN A 162 9.44 5.60 20.02
N ASP A 163 9.98 6.59 19.33
CA ASP A 163 9.39 7.94 19.18
C ASP A 163 8.73 8.15 17.81
N THR A 164 8.83 7.14 16.93
CA THR A 164 8.30 7.17 15.57
C THR A 164 6.96 6.45 15.52
N LEU A 165 5.87 7.14 15.21
CA LEU A 165 4.52 6.58 15.11
C LEU A 165 4.07 6.46 13.65
N TYR A 166 3.58 5.30 13.24
CA TYR A 166 2.91 5.15 11.95
C TYR A 166 1.80 4.09 11.98
N PHE A 167 0.95 4.10 10.96
CA PHE A 167 -0.20 3.21 10.85
C PHE A 167 0.18 1.91 10.14
N PHE A 168 0.28 0.81 10.90
CA PHE A 168 0.54 -0.53 10.37
C PHE A 168 -0.13 -1.59 11.26
N GLY A 169 -1.19 -2.22 10.76
CA GLY A 169 -1.94 -3.20 11.53
C GLY A 169 -2.81 -2.57 12.61
N ASP A 170 -3.17 -3.38 13.63
CA ASP A 170 -4.20 -3.04 14.64
C ASP A 170 -5.49 -2.48 14.00
N ASN A 171 -5.81 -2.95 12.79
CA ASN A 171 -6.95 -2.46 12.05
C ASN A 171 -8.25 -2.92 12.74
N ASN A 172 -9.21 -2.02 12.87
CA ASN A 172 -10.56 -2.42 13.27
C ASN A 172 -11.23 -3.16 12.10
N MET A 173 -11.25 -4.49 12.16
CA MET A 173 -11.71 -5.33 11.05
C MET A 173 -13.18 -5.10 10.68
N SER A 174 -14.02 -4.65 11.62
CA SER A 174 -15.42 -4.32 11.32
C SER A 174 -15.54 -3.01 10.57
N GLU A 175 -14.81 -1.98 11.00
CA GLU A 175 -14.79 -0.68 10.33
C GLU A 175 -14.18 -0.80 8.91
N TRP A 176 -13.06 -1.50 8.80
CA TRP A 176 -12.31 -1.61 7.55
C TRP A 176 -12.79 -2.75 6.65
N GLN A 177 -13.83 -3.48 7.05
CA GLN A 177 -14.36 -4.65 6.32
C GLN A 177 -14.67 -4.33 4.85
N SER A 178 -15.28 -3.17 4.59
CA SER A 178 -15.67 -2.79 3.23
C SER A 178 -14.49 -2.55 2.29
N LEU A 179 -13.31 -2.20 2.83
CA LEU A 179 -12.06 -2.15 2.06
C LEU A 179 -11.49 -3.57 1.90
N PHE A 180 -11.37 -4.32 2.99
CA PHE A 180 -10.69 -5.62 2.99
C PHE A 180 -11.40 -6.71 2.19
N GLN A 181 -12.72 -6.64 2.03
CA GLN A 181 -13.45 -7.56 1.14
C GLN A 181 -13.09 -7.38 -0.35
N ASN A 182 -12.45 -6.26 -0.72
CA ASN A 182 -11.99 -6.01 -2.08
C ASN A 182 -10.55 -6.51 -2.32
N TYR A 183 -9.84 -6.91 -1.28
CA TYR A 183 -8.47 -7.43 -1.40
C TYR A 183 -8.50 -8.91 -1.80
N VAL A 184 -7.80 -9.25 -2.88
CA VAL A 184 -7.53 -10.62 -3.30
C VAL A 184 -6.24 -11.06 -2.65
N SER A 185 -6.34 -11.91 -1.62
CA SER A 185 -5.16 -12.46 -0.94
C SER A 185 -4.37 -13.44 -1.82
N PRO A 186 -3.06 -13.60 -1.58
CA PRO A 186 -2.26 -14.64 -2.21
C PRO A 186 -2.91 -16.04 -2.10
N PRO A 187 -2.98 -16.82 -3.20
CA PRO A 187 -3.68 -18.11 -3.22
C PRO A 187 -2.87 -19.26 -2.60
N TYR A 188 -1.58 -19.05 -2.31
CA TYR A 188 -0.74 -20.07 -1.69
C TYR A 188 -0.96 -20.06 -0.17
N VAL A 189 -1.71 -21.06 0.30
CA VAL A 189 -2.02 -21.22 1.72
C VAL A 189 -1.06 -22.22 2.38
N LEU A 190 -0.87 -22.13 3.69
CA LEU A 190 -0.18 -23.17 4.44
C LEU A 190 -1.20 -24.06 5.15
N PRO A 191 -1.03 -25.40 5.14
CA PRO A 191 -1.89 -26.29 5.90
C PRO A 191 -1.98 -25.86 7.37
N LEU A 192 -3.19 -25.92 7.93
CA LEU A 192 -3.47 -25.63 9.35
C LEU A 192 -3.20 -24.18 9.78
N THR A 193 -3.14 -23.23 8.83
CA THR A 193 -3.03 -21.80 9.13
C THR A 193 -4.30 -21.04 8.77
N SER A 194 -4.48 -19.91 9.42
CA SER A 194 -5.54 -18.94 9.18
C SER A 194 -4.94 -17.60 8.76
N ALA A 195 -5.61 -16.92 7.83
CA ALA A 195 -5.17 -15.64 7.31
C ALA A 195 -5.67 -14.47 8.20
N ALA A 196 -4.76 -13.60 8.60
CA ALA A 196 -5.07 -12.34 9.26
C ALA A 196 -4.44 -11.16 8.50
N TYR A 197 -5.23 -10.12 8.26
CA TYR A 197 -4.75 -8.94 7.54
C TYR A 197 -4.16 -7.88 8.45
N SER A 198 -3.12 -7.22 7.94
CA SER A 198 -2.55 -6.01 8.51
C SER A 198 -2.32 -5.00 7.39
N PHE A 199 -3.18 -4.01 7.31
CA PHE A 199 -3.10 -2.90 6.37
C PHE A 199 -2.38 -1.70 7.01
N GLY A 200 -1.59 -0.99 6.21
CA GLY A 200 -0.85 0.17 6.69
C GLY A 200 -0.56 1.20 5.61
N ILE A 201 -0.31 2.41 6.07
CA ILE A 201 0.17 3.53 5.28
C ILE A 201 1.30 4.16 6.06
N ALA A 202 2.45 4.41 5.44
CA ALA A 202 3.63 4.84 6.15
C ALA A 202 4.44 5.87 5.35
N GLY A 203 5.13 6.77 6.03
CA GLY A 203 5.99 7.78 5.41
C GLY A 203 7.37 7.21 5.04
N PRO A 204 8.12 7.89 4.15
CA PRO A 204 9.49 7.49 3.80
C PRO A 204 10.39 7.38 5.03
N GLY A 205 11.29 6.38 5.06
CA GLY A 205 12.25 6.14 6.14
C GLY A 205 11.67 5.48 7.41
N THR A 206 10.35 5.29 7.48
CA THR A 206 9.73 4.51 8.57
C THR A 206 9.81 3.01 8.28
N GLY A 207 9.68 2.18 9.31
CA GLY A 207 9.63 0.72 9.20
C GLY A 207 9.90 0.04 10.54
N VAL A 208 9.83 -1.28 10.59
CA VAL A 208 10.11 -2.05 11.82
C VAL A 208 11.51 -2.66 11.74
N PRO A 209 12.33 -2.55 12.80
CA PRO A 209 13.61 -3.25 12.93
C PRO A 209 13.45 -4.77 12.91
N PHE A 210 14.56 -5.49 12.99
CA PHE A 210 14.51 -6.95 12.98
C PHE A 210 13.62 -7.49 14.10
N HIS A 211 12.77 -8.43 13.70
CA HIS A 211 11.89 -9.24 14.53
C HIS A 211 11.52 -10.49 13.74
N TRP A 212 10.75 -11.39 14.35
CA TRP A 212 10.20 -12.55 13.68
C TRP A 212 8.84 -12.92 14.28
N HIS A 213 8.06 -13.66 13.50
CA HIS A 213 6.78 -14.25 13.90
C HIS A 213 6.45 -15.39 12.92
N GLY A 214 5.19 -15.82 12.90
CA GLY A 214 4.66 -16.78 11.93
C GLY A 214 4.88 -16.36 10.47
N PRO A 215 4.72 -17.29 9.52
CA PRO A 215 4.88 -17.00 8.10
C PRO A 215 3.84 -16.00 7.59
N GLY A 216 4.13 -15.37 6.46
CA GLY A 216 3.19 -14.43 5.88
C GLY A 216 3.56 -13.92 4.51
N PHE A 217 2.64 -13.15 3.95
CA PHE A 217 2.81 -12.41 2.72
C PHE A 217 2.80 -10.91 2.99
N SER A 218 3.54 -10.15 2.20
CA SER A 218 3.48 -8.68 2.15
C SER A 218 3.35 -8.21 0.72
N GLU A 219 2.31 -7.43 0.43
CA GLU A 219 2.06 -6.80 -0.86
C GLU A 219 2.16 -5.28 -0.71
N VAL A 220 2.88 -4.64 -1.64
CA VAL A 220 2.90 -3.18 -1.75
C VAL A 220 1.81 -2.75 -2.73
N ILE A 221 0.92 -1.87 -2.27
CA ILE A 221 -0.12 -1.28 -3.11
C ILE A 221 0.44 -0.02 -3.75
N TYR A 222 0.94 0.94 -2.98
CA TYR A 222 1.61 2.15 -3.48
C TYR A 222 2.97 2.32 -2.80
N GLY A 223 3.90 2.99 -3.48
CA GLY A 223 5.26 3.23 -2.98
C GLY A 223 6.17 2.01 -3.14
N ARG A 224 7.24 1.95 -2.35
CA ARG A 224 8.22 0.87 -2.34
C ARG A 224 8.61 0.53 -0.91
N LYS A 225 8.88 -0.75 -0.65
CA LYS A 225 9.26 -1.24 0.68
C LYS A 225 10.48 -2.14 0.55
N ARG A 226 11.58 -1.77 1.19
CA ARG A 226 12.80 -2.55 1.31
C ARG A 226 12.70 -3.50 2.49
N TRP A 227 13.14 -4.73 2.30
CA TRP A 227 13.13 -5.81 3.26
C TRP A 227 14.55 -6.33 3.44
N PHE A 228 14.90 -6.58 4.70
CA PHE A 228 16.12 -7.26 5.09
C PHE A 228 15.74 -8.55 5.77
N LEU A 229 16.22 -9.70 5.29
CA LEU A 229 15.77 -11.03 5.71
C LEU A 229 16.96 -11.90 6.13
N SER A 230 16.84 -12.61 7.23
CA SER A 230 17.85 -13.60 7.67
C SER A 230 17.20 -14.88 8.17
N PRO A 231 17.82 -16.04 7.91
CA PRO A 231 17.27 -17.31 8.36
C PRO A 231 17.25 -17.38 9.90
N PRO A 232 16.41 -18.23 10.50
CA PRO A 232 16.17 -18.24 11.95
C PRO A 232 17.42 -18.47 12.81
N ASP A 233 18.40 -19.19 12.28
CA ASP A 233 19.69 -19.53 12.92
C ASP A 233 20.76 -18.43 12.79
N LYS A 234 20.46 -17.35 12.08
CA LYS A 234 21.36 -16.22 11.84
C LYS A 234 20.70 -14.93 12.32
N GLU A 235 20.74 -14.70 13.64
CA GLU A 235 20.24 -13.46 14.25
C GLU A 235 21.06 -12.25 13.77
N PRO A 236 20.43 -11.23 13.16
CA PRO A 236 21.13 -10.02 12.74
C PRO A 236 21.65 -9.19 13.92
N HIS A 237 22.73 -8.44 13.70
CA HIS A 237 23.19 -7.45 14.69
C HIS A 237 22.35 -6.15 14.59
N PHE A 238 21.53 -5.87 15.60
CA PHE A 238 20.72 -4.65 15.67
C PHE A 238 20.37 -4.26 17.12
N HIS A 239 19.86 -3.03 17.29
CA HIS A 239 19.31 -2.57 18.56
C HIS A 239 17.78 -2.41 18.45
N PRO A 240 16.96 -3.02 19.32
CA PRO A 240 15.52 -3.12 19.14
C PRO A 240 14.75 -1.78 19.20
N ASN A 241 15.37 -0.72 19.75
CA ASN A 241 14.78 0.62 19.81
C ASN A 241 15.30 1.57 18.71
N HIS A 242 16.32 1.17 17.95
CA HIS A 242 16.81 1.97 16.82
C HIS A 242 15.89 1.78 15.61
N THR A 243 15.82 2.75 14.72
CA THR A 243 15.04 2.62 13.48
C THR A 243 15.79 1.76 12.47
N THR A 244 15.07 1.06 11.58
CA THR A 244 15.70 0.41 10.41
C THR A 244 16.52 1.40 9.59
N LEU A 245 16.09 2.66 9.49
CA LEU A 245 16.82 3.71 8.80
C LEU A 245 18.19 3.99 9.43
N SER A 246 18.26 4.13 10.76
CA SER A 246 19.54 4.30 11.45
C SER A 246 20.43 3.06 11.33
N TRP A 247 19.85 1.86 11.44
CA TRP A 247 20.60 0.61 11.24
C TRP A 247 21.17 0.50 9.82
N LEU A 248 20.39 0.85 8.79
CA LEU A 248 20.83 0.84 7.39
C LEU A 248 21.97 1.84 7.13
N ARG A 249 21.96 2.99 7.82
CA ARG A 249 23.01 4.00 7.70
C ARG A 249 24.28 3.63 8.47
N ASP A 250 24.12 3.16 9.71
CA ASP A 250 25.22 3.12 10.69
C ASP A 250 25.84 1.73 10.84
N ILE A 251 25.07 0.66 10.58
CA ILE A 251 25.48 -0.72 10.84
C ILE A 251 25.63 -1.50 9.53
N TYR A 252 24.60 -1.50 8.68
CA TYR A 252 24.55 -2.30 7.45
C TYR A 252 25.80 -2.16 6.55
N PRO A 253 26.36 -0.95 6.30
CA PRO A 253 27.53 -0.81 5.42
C PRO A 253 28.82 -1.42 5.97
N SER A 254 28.84 -1.76 7.27
CA SER A 254 30.00 -2.34 7.97
C SER A 254 29.88 -3.84 8.24
N LEU A 255 28.74 -4.45 7.89
CA LEU A 255 28.53 -5.87 8.12
C LEU A 255 29.45 -6.73 7.23
N PRO A 256 30.07 -7.78 7.77
CA PRO A 256 30.68 -8.84 6.96
C PRO A 256 29.69 -9.43 5.97
N GLU A 257 30.18 -9.88 4.79
CA GLU A 257 29.34 -10.46 3.75
C GLU A 257 28.57 -11.71 4.24
N ASP A 258 29.22 -12.53 5.07
CA ASP A 258 28.63 -13.71 5.69
C ASP A 258 27.69 -13.40 6.85
N GLU A 259 27.61 -12.15 7.31
CA GLU A 259 26.64 -11.65 8.30
C GLU A 259 25.50 -10.85 7.65
N ALA A 260 25.70 -10.35 6.43
CA ALA A 260 24.72 -9.55 5.72
C ALA A 260 23.37 -10.30 5.55
N PRO A 261 22.23 -9.64 5.82
CA PRO A 261 20.92 -10.18 5.49
C PRO A 261 20.68 -10.15 3.98
N LEU A 262 19.76 -10.98 3.49
CA LEU A 262 19.21 -10.80 2.15
C LEU A 262 18.52 -9.45 2.07
N ASP A 263 18.77 -8.71 0.99
CA ASP A 263 18.22 -7.38 0.78
C ASP A 263 17.36 -7.36 -0.47
N CYS A 264 16.10 -6.91 -0.36
CA CYS A 264 15.23 -6.77 -1.51
C CYS A 264 14.20 -5.66 -1.36
N THR A 265 14.03 -4.87 -2.42
CA THR A 265 12.94 -3.89 -2.51
C THR A 265 11.76 -4.47 -3.28
N ILE A 266 10.59 -4.56 -2.64
CA ILE A 266 9.34 -4.92 -3.30
C ILE A 266 8.56 -3.69 -3.78
N ARG A 267 7.92 -3.83 -4.94
CA ARG A 267 7.26 -2.77 -5.72
C ARG A 267 5.74 -2.95 -5.78
N PRO A 268 4.98 -1.96 -6.27
CA PRO A 268 3.54 -2.09 -6.44
C PRO A 268 3.17 -3.38 -7.19
N GLY A 269 2.29 -4.19 -6.58
CA GLY A 269 1.82 -5.46 -7.13
C GLY A 269 2.77 -6.66 -6.97
N GLU A 270 3.95 -6.47 -6.39
CA GLU A 270 4.83 -7.58 -5.99
C GLU A 270 4.45 -8.08 -4.59
N VAL A 271 4.47 -9.40 -4.42
CA VAL A 271 4.16 -10.07 -3.15
C VAL A 271 5.41 -10.77 -2.62
N LEU A 272 5.92 -10.34 -1.48
CA LEU A 272 6.95 -11.09 -0.73
C LEU A 272 6.27 -12.16 0.12
N TYR A 273 6.75 -13.39 0.04
CA TYR A 273 6.54 -14.41 1.06
C TYR A 273 7.75 -14.50 1.99
N PHE A 274 7.51 -14.57 3.30
CA PHE A 274 8.52 -14.87 4.31
C PHE A 274 8.11 -16.10 5.14
N PRO A 275 9.00 -17.08 5.36
CA PRO A 275 8.68 -18.27 6.13
C PRO A 275 8.62 -18.02 7.65
N ASP A 276 8.14 -19.03 8.38
CA ASP A 276 8.09 -19.01 9.85
C ASP A 276 9.46 -18.70 10.46
N ARG A 277 9.47 -17.85 11.50
CA ARG A 277 10.65 -17.44 12.28
C ARG A 277 11.80 -16.76 11.53
N TRP A 278 11.62 -16.42 10.25
CA TRP A 278 12.62 -15.64 9.55
C TRP A 278 12.75 -14.25 10.17
N TRP A 279 13.98 -13.85 10.52
CA TRP A 279 14.27 -12.50 10.96
C TRP A 279 14.01 -11.55 9.81
N HIS A 280 13.26 -10.48 10.06
CA HIS A 280 13.00 -9.48 9.05
C HIS A 280 12.92 -8.07 9.61
N ALA A 281 13.54 -7.13 8.90
CA ALA A 281 13.38 -5.70 9.08
C ALA A 281 12.78 -5.09 7.81
N THR A 282 12.05 -3.98 7.98
CA THR A 282 11.38 -3.29 6.87
C THR A 282 11.71 -1.81 6.85
N LEU A 283 11.71 -1.22 5.66
CA LEU A 283 11.93 0.21 5.44
C LEU A 283 11.07 0.69 4.26
N ASN A 284 10.21 1.67 4.49
CA ASN A 284 9.43 2.32 3.43
C ASN A 284 10.33 3.35 2.73
N LEU A 285 10.54 3.20 1.41
CA LEU A 285 11.40 4.12 0.66
C LEU A 285 10.66 5.36 0.17
N ASP A 286 9.34 5.25 0.06
CA ASP A 286 8.40 6.31 -0.29
C ASP A 286 7.26 6.36 0.74
N THR A 287 6.28 7.24 0.52
CA THR A 287 4.97 7.04 1.12
C THR A 287 4.38 5.74 0.58
N SER A 288 4.25 4.76 1.45
CA SER A 288 3.88 3.40 1.05
C SER A 288 2.53 3.01 1.63
N VAL A 289 1.67 2.45 0.79
CA VAL A 289 0.43 1.77 1.18
C VAL A 289 0.68 0.28 0.97
N PHE A 290 0.46 -0.53 2.00
CA PHE A 290 0.77 -1.95 1.96
C PHE A 290 -0.23 -2.76 2.77
N ILE A 291 -0.28 -4.05 2.47
CA ILE A 291 -1.07 -5.01 3.21
C ILE A 291 -0.27 -6.30 3.40
N SER A 292 -0.33 -6.84 4.60
CA SER A 292 0.25 -8.13 4.94
C SER A 292 -0.83 -9.14 5.28
N THR A 293 -0.61 -10.39 4.88
CA THR A 293 -1.43 -11.54 5.27
C THR A 293 -0.57 -12.44 6.15
N PHE A 294 -0.79 -12.42 7.45
CA PHE A 294 -0.14 -13.33 8.39
C PHE A 294 -0.86 -14.67 8.40
N LEU A 295 -0.09 -15.76 8.47
CA LEU A 295 -0.56 -17.12 8.49
C LEU A 295 -0.28 -17.71 9.88
N GLY A 296 -1.29 -17.68 10.74
CA GLY A 296 -1.21 -18.11 12.15
C GLY A 296 -2.11 -19.28 12.50
#